data_AF-U2RG16-F1
#
_entry.id   AF-U2RG16-F1
#
_cell.length_a   1.000
_cell.length_b   1.000
_cell.length_c   1.000
_cell.angle_alpha   90.00
_cell.angle_beta   90.00
_cell.angle_gamma   90.00
#
_symmetry.space_group_name_H-M   'P 1'
#
loop_
_entity.id
_entity.type
_entity.pdbx_description
1 polymer ?
#
loop_
_entity_poly.entity_id
_entity_poly.type
_entity_poly.pdbx_seq_one_letter_code
_entity_poly.pdbx_strand_id
1 'polypeptide(L)'
;MMERLNTPDSNRKHIAFFGRRNAGKSSIFNLLLNQEISLVSDVSGTTTDPVYKSMELIGYGPVRIIDTAGLDDVGSLGKMRVEKTEEILQKTDLAIYVLNAGKIDKEEKKEAKLFFQRFRIPYVFVWNKLDQLKEEERKKLRKENSGDSFLDENINLKRENLLEIILKNLKEQEEDPPLIGDLVAYGSTVVLVVPIDSEAPKGRLILPQVQVIRECLDNGIKTVVVRETELEETIKEIQKIDLVITDSQVFKTVDKIVPDHIPLTSFSMLFARQKGDIREFIKGIEALEELKNKKEGTVLIAESCTHTTSHEDIGTVKIPNLLKKKINPNLKIIFQNGATFKEKEFHMENVDLIIHCGSCMITRKNMLNRIRIAEEKGVPITNYGVTLAYLTGILDRAIKGTIRE
;
A
#
# COMPACT_ATOMS: atom_id res chain seq x y z
N MET A 1 26.27 9.96 -8.94
CA MET A 1 25.90 8.94 -7.93
C MET A 1 24.48 9.21 -7.41
N MET A 2 23.47 9.22 -8.30
CA MET A 2 22.11 9.72 -8.01
C MET A 2 21.01 8.79 -8.57
N GLU A 3 21.33 7.52 -8.83
CA GLU A 3 20.43 6.56 -9.52
C GLU A 3 19.92 5.42 -8.62
N ARG A 4 20.23 5.40 -7.32
CA ARG A 4 19.80 4.31 -6.40
C ARG A 4 18.35 4.44 -5.88
N LEU A 5 17.59 5.45 -6.30
CA LEU A 5 16.24 5.74 -5.77
C LEU A 5 15.10 5.44 -6.77
N ASN A 6 15.31 4.56 -7.75
CA ASN A 6 14.30 4.24 -8.77
C ASN A 6 13.22 3.24 -8.31
N THR A 7 13.26 2.75 -7.07
CA THR A 7 12.17 1.91 -6.53
C THR A 7 10.89 2.72 -6.37
N PRO A 8 9.74 2.26 -6.90
CA PRO A 8 8.45 2.91 -6.68
C PRO A 8 8.15 3.08 -5.19
N ASP A 9 7.55 4.22 -4.80
CA ASP A 9 7.14 4.48 -3.41
C ASP A 9 6.19 3.38 -2.89
N SER A 10 5.38 2.76 -3.75
CA SER A 10 4.49 1.64 -3.42
C SER A 10 5.19 0.35 -2.96
N ASN A 11 6.51 0.28 -3.16
CA ASN A 11 7.36 -0.85 -2.76
C ASN A 11 8.36 -0.46 -1.66
N ARG A 12 8.19 0.71 -1.02
CA ARG A 12 9.02 1.15 0.10
C ARG A 12 8.23 1.02 1.39
N LYS A 13 8.81 0.39 2.42
CA LYS A 13 8.21 0.45 3.76
C LYS A 13 8.28 1.89 4.27
N HIS A 14 7.18 2.35 4.86
CA HIS A 14 7.02 3.69 5.41
C HIS A 14 7.29 3.68 6.92
N ILE A 15 8.31 4.43 7.33
CA ILE A 15 8.67 4.66 8.72
C ILE A 15 8.26 6.07 9.10
N ALA A 16 7.34 6.23 10.06
CA ALA A 16 6.80 7.54 10.43
C ALA A 16 7.16 7.92 11.86
N PHE A 17 7.59 9.17 12.04
CA PHE A 17 7.95 9.78 13.31
C PHE A 17 6.76 10.52 13.89
N PHE A 18 6.22 10.00 14.99
CA PHE A 18 5.09 10.56 15.74
C PHE A 18 5.55 11.09 17.10
N GLY A 19 4.67 11.83 17.78
CA GLY A 19 4.97 12.45 19.07
C GLY A 19 4.47 13.88 19.17
N ARG A 20 4.44 14.42 20.39
CA ARG A 20 4.03 15.80 20.64
C ARG A 20 4.95 16.85 20.03
N ARG A 21 4.45 18.09 19.92
CA ARG A 21 5.24 19.25 19.51
C ARG A 21 6.43 19.40 20.45
N ASN A 22 7.56 19.77 19.86
CA ASN A 22 8.83 19.96 20.59
C ASN A 22 9.38 18.71 21.28
N ALA A 23 8.88 17.49 20.97
CA ALA A 23 9.50 16.24 21.43
C ALA A 23 10.86 15.94 20.74
N GLY A 24 11.16 16.62 19.63
CA GLY A 24 12.42 16.47 18.89
C GLY A 24 12.37 15.49 17.71
N LYS A 25 11.17 15.20 17.19
CA LYS A 25 10.96 14.37 15.99
C LYS A 25 11.81 14.80 14.80
N SER A 26 11.74 16.07 14.42
CA SER A 26 12.49 16.60 13.26
C SER A 26 14.00 16.54 13.46
N SER A 27 14.49 16.70 14.70
CA SER A 27 15.91 16.55 15.02
C SER A 27 16.38 15.10 14.81
N ILE A 28 15.60 14.12 15.28
CA ILE A 28 15.88 12.69 15.09
C ILE A 28 15.76 12.29 13.62
N PHE A 29 14.74 12.80 12.93
CA PHE A 29 14.54 12.61 11.50
C PHE A 29 15.75 13.11 10.69
N ASN A 30 16.24 14.32 10.99
CA ASN A 30 17.43 14.86 10.33
C ASN A 30 18.69 14.07 10.66
N LEU A 31 18.87 13.64 11.91
CA LEU A 31 19.98 12.77 12.34
C LEU A 31 20.03 11.47 11.52
N LEU A 32 18.88 10.87 11.21
CA LEU A 32 18.81 9.65 10.41
C LEU A 32 19.25 9.85 8.96
N LEU A 33 18.87 10.97 8.36
CA LEU A 33 19.12 11.23 6.95
C LEU A 33 20.59 11.54 6.66
N ASN A 34 21.31 12.17 7.59
CA ASN A 34 22.75 12.47 7.53
C ASN A 34 23.28 12.86 6.14
N GLN A 35 22.48 13.63 5.39
CA GLN A 35 22.88 14.31 4.17
C GLN A 35 22.91 15.81 4.49
N GLU A 36 24.01 16.48 4.16
CA GLU A 36 24.05 17.95 4.06
C GLU A 36 23.09 18.38 2.94
N ILE A 37 21.81 18.52 3.26
CA ILE A 37 20.89 19.27 2.42
C ILE A 37 20.53 20.50 3.21
N SER A 38 21.22 21.59 2.84
CA SER A 38 20.75 22.95 2.97
C SER A 38 19.23 22.99 2.79
N LEU A 39 18.53 23.16 3.90
CA LEU A 39 17.31 23.93 4.02
C LEU A 39 17.15 24.23 5.51
N VAL A 40 17.86 25.27 5.91
CA VAL A 40 17.43 26.16 6.98
C VAL A 40 15.99 26.55 6.67
N SER A 41 15.06 26.01 7.44
CA SER A 41 13.83 26.71 7.79
C SER A 41 13.99 27.03 9.27
N ASP A 42 14.68 28.13 9.57
CA ASP A 42 14.76 28.76 10.89
C ASP A 42 13.39 29.34 11.28
N VAL A 43 12.38 28.49 11.39
CA VAL A 43 11.13 28.79 12.09
C VAL A 43 10.76 27.54 12.89
N SER A 44 11.26 27.48 14.12
CA SER A 44 10.73 26.60 15.15
C SER A 44 9.23 26.91 15.33
N GLY A 45 8.34 26.11 14.73
CA GLY A 45 6.90 26.27 14.98
C GLY A 45 5.91 25.88 13.88
N THR A 46 6.29 25.40 12.69
CA THR A 46 5.33 25.32 11.57
C THR A 46 5.39 24.08 10.66
N THR A 47 5.71 22.88 11.16
CA THR A 47 5.41 21.64 10.42
C THR A 47 3.90 21.37 10.41
N THR A 48 3.19 22.01 9.48
CA THR A 48 1.75 21.82 9.23
C THR A 48 1.49 20.68 8.24
N ASP A 49 2.50 20.33 7.44
CA ASP A 49 2.48 19.25 6.45
C ASP A 49 3.57 18.21 6.73
N PRO A 50 3.29 16.91 6.54
CA PRO A 50 4.29 15.87 6.73
C PRO A 50 5.42 15.96 5.71
N VAL A 51 6.66 15.74 6.16
CA VAL A 51 7.84 15.74 5.30
C VAL A 51 8.22 14.30 4.98
N TYR A 52 8.36 13.99 3.69
CA TYR A 52 8.69 12.64 3.24
C TYR A 52 10.08 12.61 2.60
N LYS A 53 10.96 11.70 3.04
CA LYS A 53 12.29 11.49 2.43
C LYS A 53 12.51 10.01 2.13
N SER A 54 13.07 9.70 0.96
CA SER A 54 13.41 8.32 0.59
C SER A 54 14.87 8.05 0.93
N MET A 55 15.18 6.87 1.45
CA MET A 55 16.54 6.48 1.77
C MET A 55 16.76 4.99 1.52
N GLU A 56 18.01 4.61 1.29
CA GLU A 56 18.43 3.21 1.23
C GLU A 56 18.87 2.80 2.64
N LEU A 57 18.15 1.86 3.27
CA LEU A 57 18.51 1.29 4.56
C LEU A 57 19.39 0.06 4.34
N ILE A 58 20.68 0.17 4.68
CA ILE A 58 21.64 -0.93 4.52
C ILE A 58 21.14 -2.16 5.30
N GLY A 59 21.12 -3.31 4.63
CA GLY A 59 20.65 -4.57 5.20
C GLY A 59 19.14 -4.78 5.15
N TYR A 60 18.38 -3.84 4.59
CA TYR A 60 16.95 -3.98 4.28
C TYR A 60 16.64 -3.64 2.81
N GLY A 61 16.97 -2.42 2.39
CA GLY A 61 16.63 -1.90 1.06
C GLY A 61 15.98 -0.51 1.13
N PRO A 62 15.20 -0.12 0.10
CA PRO A 62 14.64 1.22 -0.01
C PRO A 62 13.46 1.42 0.96
N VAL A 63 13.50 2.51 1.72
CA VAL A 63 12.46 2.89 2.68
C VAL A 63 12.05 4.35 2.51
N ARG A 64 10.86 4.70 3.02
CA ARG A 64 10.35 6.06 3.08
C ARG A 64 10.30 6.50 4.54
N ILE A 65 10.99 7.57 4.88
CA ILE A 65 10.93 8.19 6.20
C ILE A 65 9.95 9.37 6.16
N ILE A 66 9.10 9.47 7.18
CA ILE A 66 8.04 10.48 7.27
C ILE A 66 8.17 11.22 8.61
N ASP A 67 8.38 12.54 8.59
CA ASP A 67 8.26 13.39 9.77
C ASP A 67 6.83 13.94 9.85
N THR A 68 6.09 13.62 10.92
CA THR A 68 4.70 14.09 11.07
C THR A 68 4.63 15.40 11.85
N ALA A 69 3.56 16.15 11.63
CA ALA A 69 3.17 17.21 12.55
C ALA A 69 2.95 16.63 13.96
N GLY A 70 3.16 17.44 15.01
CA GLY A 70 2.95 17.00 16.39
C GLY A 70 1.48 16.67 16.72
N LEU A 71 1.26 15.69 17.60
CA LEU A 71 -0.05 15.09 17.90
C LEU A 71 -0.96 15.90 18.87
N ASP A 72 -0.44 16.92 19.55
CA ASP A 72 -1.06 17.64 20.68
C ASP A 72 -1.78 18.95 20.36
N ASP A 73 -2.20 19.21 19.11
CA ASP A 73 -2.94 20.44 18.79
C ASP A 73 -4.42 20.35 19.24
N VAL A 74 -4.71 20.84 20.44
CA VAL A 74 -6.07 21.12 20.92
C VAL A 74 -6.54 22.47 20.36
N GLY A 75 -7.50 22.47 19.42
CA GLY A 75 -8.10 23.69 18.84
C GLY A 75 -8.84 23.45 17.50
N SER A 76 -9.44 24.49 16.91
CA SER A 76 -10.17 24.41 15.63
C SER A 76 -9.30 24.00 14.42
N LEU A 77 -7.97 24.19 14.53
CA LEU A 77 -6.93 23.69 13.61
C LEU A 77 -6.49 22.23 13.89
N GLY A 78 -6.93 21.62 15.00
CA GLY A 78 -6.57 20.27 15.43
C GLY A 78 -7.22 19.16 14.61
N LYS A 79 -8.48 19.34 14.16
CA LYS A 79 -9.20 18.30 13.39
C LYS A 79 -8.52 17.95 12.07
N MET A 80 -8.10 18.95 11.28
CA MET A 80 -7.40 18.73 10.00
C MET A 80 -6.03 18.06 10.18
N ARG A 81 -5.40 18.18 11.36
CA ARG A 81 -4.10 17.56 11.66
C ARG A 81 -4.23 16.15 12.22
N VAL A 82 -5.28 15.88 12.99
CA VAL A 82 -5.67 14.51 13.38
C VAL A 82 -5.95 13.69 12.13
N GLU A 83 -6.68 14.25 11.15
CA GLU A 83 -6.95 13.58 9.87
C GLU A 83 -5.65 13.25 9.11
N LYS A 84 -4.76 14.23 8.92
CA LYS A 84 -3.46 13.98 8.28
C LYS A 84 -2.62 12.94 9.03
N THR A 85 -2.69 12.94 10.36
CA THR A 85 -2.01 11.94 11.18
C THR A 85 -2.60 10.55 10.94
N GLU A 86 -3.93 10.44 10.91
CA GLU A 86 -4.62 9.19 10.62
C GLU A 86 -4.30 8.68 9.21
N GLU A 87 -4.21 9.58 8.22
CA GLU A 87 -3.76 9.23 6.87
C GLU A 87 -2.33 8.67 6.83
N ILE A 88 -1.43 9.23 7.64
CA ILE A 88 -0.05 8.71 7.75
C ILE A 88 -0.06 7.37 8.47
N LEU A 89 -0.82 7.23 9.56
CA LEU A 89 -0.95 5.96 10.28
C LEU A 89 -1.41 4.84 9.35
N GLN A 90 -2.43 5.09 8.53
CA GLN A 90 -2.95 4.09 7.59
C GLN A 90 -1.89 3.56 6.61
N LYS A 91 -0.89 4.35 6.25
CA LYS A 91 0.20 3.94 5.35
C LYS A 91 1.52 3.62 6.06
N THR A 92 1.57 3.65 7.39
CA THR A 92 2.81 3.45 8.16
C THR A 92 3.07 1.97 8.40
N ASP A 93 4.25 1.50 8.01
CA ASP A 93 4.75 0.15 8.27
C ASP A 93 5.49 0.05 9.62
N LEU A 94 6.14 1.12 10.08
CA LEU A 94 6.77 1.21 11.40
C LEU A 94 6.59 2.61 11.98
N ALA A 95 6.05 2.69 13.20
CA ALA A 95 5.91 3.95 13.91
C ALA A 95 7.04 4.16 14.91
N ILE A 96 7.65 5.34 14.90
CA ILE A 96 8.62 5.77 15.91
C ILE A 96 7.97 6.91 16.68
N TYR A 97 7.62 6.65 17.94
CA TYR A 97 6.97 7.64 18.77
C TYR A 97 8.00 8.29 19.69
N VAL A 98 8.24 9.59 19.48
CA VAL A 98 9.22 10.38 20.22
C VAL A 98 8.56 11.02 21.44
N LEU A 99 9.07 10.66 22.63
CA LEU A 99 8.63 11.17 23.93
C LEU A 99 9.62 12.20 24.46
N ASN A 100 9.13 13.27 25.09
CA ASN A 100 10.00 14.24 25.76
C ASN A 100 10.21 13.81 27.23
N ALA A 101 11.44 13.47 27.60
CA ALA A 101 11.79 13.05 28.96
C ALA A 101 11.61 14.16 30.00
N GLY A 102 11.72 15.44 29.64
CA GLY A 102 11.45 16.56 30.55
C GLY A 102 9.97 16.91 30.71
N LYS A 103 9.06 16.31 29.92
CA LYS A 103 7.61 16.51 29.99
C LYS A 103 6.88 15.17 29.93
N ILE A 104 7.10 14.33 30.94
CA ILE A 104 6.51 12.99 31.01
C ILE A 104 5.00 13.10 31.16
N ASP A 105 4.28 12.56 30.19
CA ASP A 105 2.84 12.31 30.26
C ASP A 105 2.58 10.81 30.08
N LYS A 106 2.01 10.17 31.10
CA LYS A 106 1.74 8.72 31.08
C LYS A 106 0.56 8.37 30.17
N GLU A 107 -0.41 9.26 29.99
CA GLU A 107 -1.55 9.00 29.11
C GLU A 107 -1.12 9.08 27.63
N GLU A 108 -0.18 9.96 27.29
CA GLU A 108 0.37 10.09 25.93
C GLU A 108 0.84 8.74 25.35
N LYS A 109 1.67 8.02 26.12
CA LYS A 109 2.21 6.72 25.69
C LYS A 109 1.11 5.67 25.50
N LYS A 110 0.10 5.70 26.37
CA LYS A 110 -1.04 4.76 26.35
C LYS A 110 -1.96 5.04 25.15
N GLU A 111 -2.28 6.29 24.89
CA GLU A 111 -3.06 6.71 23.72
C GLU A 111 -2.35 6.32 22.42
N ALA A 112 -1.06 6.65 22.29
CA ALA A 112 -0.25 6.28 21.13
C ALA A 112 -0.27 4.77 20.86
N LYS A 113 -0.12 3.96 21.91
CA LYS A 113 -0.19 2.51 21.83
C LYS A 113 -1.54 2.03 21.29
N LEU A 114 -2.65 2.58 21.77
CA LEU A 114 -3.99 2.23 21.28
C LEU A 114 -4.15 2.56 19.79
N PHE A 115 -3.68 3.73 19.35
CA PHE A 115 -3.70 4.12 17.93
C PHE A 115 -2.92 3.13 17.05
N PHE A 116 -1.68 2.79 17.44
CA PHE A 116 -0.88 1.85 16.66
C PHE A 116 -1.46 0.44 16.66
N GLN A 117 -2.05 -0.01 17.77
CA GLN A 117 -2.71 -1.31 17.86
C GLN A 117 -3.94 -1.41 16.95
N ARG A 118 -4.78 -0.36 16.87
CA ARG A 118 -5.93 -0.31 15.95
C ARG A 118 -5.51 -0.55 14.49
N PHE A 119 -4.41 0.07 14.05
CA PHE A 119 -3.90 -0.08 12.69
C PHE A 119 -2.90 -1.22 12.52
N ARG A 120 -2.67 -2.06 13.55
CA ARG A 120 -1.67 -3.14 13.59
C ARG A 120 -0.28 -2.67 13.15
N ILE A 121 0.13 -1.48 13.58
CA ILE A 121 1.42 -0.88 13.24
C ILE A 121 2.42 -1.29 14.34
N PRO A 122 3.54 -1.96 14.02
CA PRO A 122 4.62 -2.12 14.99
C PRO A 122 5.19 -0.75 15.34
N TYR A 123 5.52 -0.54 16.60
CA TYR A 123 5.93 0.76 17.10
C TYR A 123 7.09 0.67 18.08
N VAL A 124 7.88 1.73 18.11
CA VAL A 124 8.99 1.92 19.04
C VAL A 124 8.80 3.25 19.77
N PHE A 125 8.88 3.24 21.09
CA PHE A 125 8.97 4.46 21.89
C PHE A 125 10.42 4.90 22.02
N VAL A 126 10.67 6.18 21.78
CA VAL A 126 12.00 6.80 21.80
C VAL A 126 11.94 8.01 22.72
N TRP A 127 12.50 7.90 23.92
CA TRP A 127 12.65 9.01 24.84
C TRP A 127 13.74 9.95 24.34
N ASN A 128 13.47 11.24 24.29
CA ASN A 128 14.43 12.27 23.88
C ASN A 128 14.54 13.34 24.96
N LYS A 129 15.55 14.22 24.85
CA LYS A 129 15.79 15.33 25.78
C LYS A 129 16.09 14.88 27.20
N LEU A 130 16.86 13.81 27.35
CA LEU A 130 17.28 13.29 28.67
C LEU A 130 18.18 14.28 29.42
N ASP A 131 18.84 15.20 28.71
CA ASP A 131 19.59 16.33 29.26
C ASP A 131 18.77 17.17 30.27
N GLN A 132 17.44 17.20 30.11
CA GLN A 132 16.50 17.92 30.99
C GLN A 132 16.27 17.23 32.35
N LEU A 133 16.68 15.97 32.49
CA LEU A 133 16.55 15.18 33.71
C LEU A 133 17.89 15.02 34.43
N LYS A 134 17.82 14.96 35.76
CA LYS A 134 18.96 14.55 36.61
C LYS A 134 19.24 13.06 36.45
N GLU A 135 20.47 12.64 36.74
CA GLU A 135 20.91 11.25 36.56
C GLU A 135 20.01 10.21 37.27
N GLU A 136 19.56 10.51 38.49
CA GLU A 136 18.66 9.63 39.23
C GLU A 136 17.26 9.52 38.59
N GLU A 137 16.78 10.60 37.98
CA GLU A 137 15.51 10.61 37.23
C GLU A 137 15.65 9.83 35.92
N ARG A 138 16.81 9.95 35.23
CA ARG A 138 17.11 9.15 34.03
C ARG A 138 17.12 7.65 34.35
N LYS A 139 17.78 7.24 35.44
CA LYS A 139 17.81 5.83 35.89
C LYS A 139 16.41 5.31 36.20
N LYS A 140 15.61 6.10 36.92
CA LYS A 140 14.21 5.76 37.22
C LYS A 140 13.38 5.58 35.95
N LEU A 141 13.47 6.53 35.01
CA LEU A 141 12.75 6.48 33.74
C LEU A 141 13.11 5.25 32.91
N ARG A 142 14.41 4.91 32.83
CA ARG A 142 14.93 3.71 32.17
C ARG A 142 14.40 2.42 32.80
N LYS A 143 14.35 2.36 34.13
CA LYS A 143 13.82 1.21 34.87
C LYS A 143 12.32 1.02 34.65
N GLU A 144 11.54 2.10 34.65
CA GLU A 144 10.09 2.06 34.44
C GLU A 144 9.69 1.75 32.99
N ASN A 145 10.59 1.99 32.02
CA ASN A 145 10.33 1.83 30.59
C ASN A 145 11.42 0.97 29.91
N SER A 146 11.74 -0.19 30.50
CA SER A 146 12.84 -1.06 30.05
C SER A 146 12.69 -1.62 28.62
N GLY A 147 11.50 -1.55 28.03
CA GLY A 147 11.23 -1.92 26.64
C GLY A 147 11.33 -0.77 25.64
N ASP A 148 11.57 0.46 26.11
CA ASP A 148 11.68 1.64 25.26
C ASP A 148 13.14 1.95 24.89
N SER A 149 13.30 2.75 23.84
CA SER A 149 14.59 3.31 23.44
C SER A 149 14.80 4.70 24.05
N PHE A 150 16.06 5.08 24.28
CA PHE A 150 16.41 6.28 25.04
C PHE A 150 17.50 7.07 24.34
N LEU A 151 17.23 8.33 24.00
CA LEU A 151 18.14 9.28 23.40
C LEU A 151 18.69 10.32 24.36
N ASP A 152 20.01 10.29 24.51
CA ASP A 152 20.78 11.24 25.29
C ASP A 152 21.75 11.96 24.35
N GLU A 153 21.77 13.29 24.38
CA GLU A 153 22.73 14.10 23.61
C GLU A 153 24.18 13.86 24.10
N ASN A 154 24.37 13.47 25.36
CA ASN A 154 25.69 13.20 25.96
C ASN A 154 26.09 11.72 25.94
N ILE A 155 25.15 10.80 25.72
CA ILE A 155 25.42 9.39 25.50
C ILE A 155 25.03 9.08 24.06
N ASN A 156 25.92 9.44 23.14
CA ASN A 156 26.03 8.94 21.78
C ASN A 156 24.89 7.96 21.39
N LEU A 157 23.70 8.47 21.02
CA LEU A 157 23.06 7.85 19.88
C LEU A 157 23.79 8.30 18.65
N LYS A 158 24.85 7.54 18.43
CA LYS A 158 25.13 6.99 17.14
C LYS A 158 23.81 6.69 16.43
N ARG A 159 23.52 7.47 15.40
CA ARG A 159 22.51 7.22 14.35
C ARG A 159 22.36 5.73 14.05
N GLU A 160 23.46 5.00 14.10
CA GLU A 160 23.60 3.55 14.03
C GLU A 160 22.63 2.79 14.94
N ASN A 161 22.52 3.14 16.23
CA ASN A 161 21.61 2.46 17.16
C ASN A 161 20.14 2.60 16.74
N LEU A 162 19.74 3.79 16.26
CA LEU A 162 18.37 4.00 15.78
C LEU A 162 18.12 3.25 14.47
N LEU A 163 19.11 3.22 13.56
CA LEU A 163 19.06 2.41 12.35
C LEU A 163 18.96 0.91 12.66
N GLU A 164 19.68 0.41 13.66
CA GLU A 164 19.61 -0.98 14.10
C GLU A 164 18.22 -1.34 14.65
N ILE A 165 17.63 -0.47 15.48
CA ILE A 165 16.28 -0.66 16.01
C ILE A 165 15.27 -0.69 14.87
N ILE A 166 15.35 0.24 13.92
CA ILE A 166 14.50 0.28 12.73
C ILE A 166 14.68 -1.01 11.92
N LEU A 167 15.92 -1.39 11.63
CA LEU A 167 16.26 -2.56 10.83
C LEU A 167 15.72 -3.85 11.46
N LYS A 168 15.89 -4.01 12.78
CA LYS A 168 15.37 -5.15 13.53
C LYS A 168 13.85 -5.22 13.41
N ASN A 169 13.14 -4.12 13.68
CA ASN A 169 11.69 -4.08 13.60
C ASN A 169 11.16 -4.33 12.19
N LEU A 170 11.85 -3.86 11.15
CA LEU A 170 11.45 -4.11 9.77
C LEU A 170 11.71 -5.57 9.33
N LYS A 171 12.77 -6.20 9.81
CA LYS A 171 13.09 -7.61 9.50
C LYS A 171 12.19 -8.61 10.24
N GLU A 172 11.65 -8.22 11.38
CA GLU A 172 10.67 -9.02 12.13
C GLU A 172 9.26 -8.97 11.51
N GLN A 173 9.02 -8.07 10.54
CA GLN A 173 7.76 -8.02 9.82
C GLN A 173 7.66 -9.13 8.77
N GLU A 174 6.44 -9.62 8.54
CA GLU A 174 6.16 -10.50 7.41
C GLU A 174 6.50 -9.79 6.09
N GLU A 175 7.20 -10.51 5.21
CA GLU A 175 7.44 -10.03 3.85
C GLU A 175 6.13 -9.94 3.08
N ASP A 176 6.05 -8.98 2.17
CA ASP A 176 4.92 -8.89 1.26
C ASP A 176 4.90 -10.18 0.40
N PRO A 177 3.73 -10.81 0.15
CA PRO A 177 3.67 -11.99 -0.69
C PRO A 177 4.19 -11.66 -2.10
N PRO A 178 4.82 -12.63 -2.78
CA PRO A 178 5.30 -12.43 -4.15
C PRO A 178 4.12 -12.24 -5.13
N LEU A 179 4.35 -11.56 -6.27
CA LEU A 179 3.37 -11.52 -7.36
C LEU A 179 3.16 -12.91 -7.96
N ILE A 180 4.25 -13.64 -8.21
CA ILE A 180 4.26 -14.87 -9.01
C ILE A 180 5.21 -15.94 -8.49
N GLY A 181 6.23 -15.58 -7.70
CA GLY A 181 7.29 -16.51 -7.27
C GLY A 181 6.78 -17.74 -6.50
N ASP A 182 5.59 -17.66 -5.91
CA ASP A 182 4.91 -18.76 -5.23
C ASP A 182 3.73 -19.35 -6.01
N LEU A 183 3.50 -18.94 -7.27
CA LEU A 183 2.43 -19.44 -8.14
C LEU A 183 2.94 -20.48 -9.14
N VAL A 184 4.20 -20.39 -9.56
CA VAL A 184 4.86 -21.36 -10.44
C VAL A 184 6.18 -21.84 -9.82
N ALA A 185 6.81 -22.87 -10.39
CA ALA A 185 8.07 -23.41 -9.86
C ALA A 185 9.29 -22.74 -10.52
N TYR A 186 10.46 -22.88 -9.90
CA TYR A 186 11.72 -22.51 -10.54
C TYR A 186 11.86 -23.24 -11.89
N GLY A 187 12.27 -22.52 -12.94
CA GLY A 187 12.41 -23.08 -14.29
C GLY A 187 11.09 -23.23 -15.05
N SER A 188 9.95 -22.80 -14.50
CA SER A 188 8.68 -22.69 -15.22
C SER A 188 8.76 -21.70 -16.38
N THR A 189 7.84 -21.84 -17.33
CA THR A 189 7.64 -20.90 -18.45
C THR A 189 6.31 -20.16 -18.27
N VAL A 190 6.37 -18.84 -18.28
CA VAL A 190 5.21 -17.96 -18.15
C VAL A 190 5.08 -17.09 -19.39
N VAL A 191 3.87 -17.00 -19.93
CA VAL A 191 3.55 -16.12 -21.06
C VAL A 191 2.83 -14.87 -20.56
N LEU A 192 3.38 -13.70 -20.86
CA LEU A 192 2.79 -12.40 -20.58
C LEU A 192 2.16 -11.85 -21.86
N VAL A 193 0.84 -11.71 -21.86
CA VAL A 193 0.08 -11.14 -22.98
C VAL A 193 -0.16 -9.66 -22.71
N VAL A 194 0.53 -8.83 -23.48
CA VAL A 194 0.58 -7.38 -23.33
C VAL A 194 0.07 -6.72 -24.62
N PRO A 195 -1.13 -6.12 -24.63
CA PRO A 195 -1.63 -5.41 -25.79
C PRO A 195 -0.82 -4.13 -26.04
N ILE A 196 -1.00 -3.51 -27.22
CA ILE A 196 -0.44 -2.18 -27.47
C ILE A 196 -1.17 -1.19 -26.57
N ASP A 197 -0.47 -0.75 -25.53
CA ASP A 197 -1.01 0.17 -24.55
C ASP A 197 -0.77 1.62 -24.99
N SER A 198 -1.84 2.37 -25.23
CA SER A 198 -1.78 3.79 -25.54
C SER A 198 -1.35 4.64 -24.34
N GLU A 199 -1.44 4.09 -23.12
CA GLU A 199 -1.09 4.75 -21.87
C GLU A 199 0.41 4.61 -21.54
N ALA A 200 1.13 3.70 -22.20
CA ALA A 200 2.56 3.56 -22.05
C ALA A 200 3.33 4.59 -22.89
N PRO A 201 4.30 5.34 -22.32
CA PRO A 201 5.17 6.21 -23.10
C PRO A 201 5.91 5.41 -24.18
N LYS A 202 6.08 6.00 -25.36
CA LYS A 202 6.77 5.36 -26.49
C LYS A 202 8.10 4.73 -26.04
N GLY A 203 8.23 3.41 -26.23
CA GLY A 203 9.42 2.64 -25.87
C GLY A 203 9.49 2.17 -24.41
N ARG A 204 8.39 2.19 -23.66
CA ARG A 204 8.34 1.69 -22.27
C ARG A 204 7.17 0.72 -22.07
N LEU A 205 7.34 -0.20 -21.13
CA LEU A 205 6.26 -1.01 -20.56
C LEU A 205 5.66 -0.27 -19.35
N ILE A 206 4.40 -0.55 -19.02
CA ILE A 206 3.80 -0.04 -17.79
C ILE A 206 4.37 -0.76 -16.56
N LEU A 207 4.32 -0.10 -15.41
CA LEU A 207 4.93 -0.59 -14.17
C LEU A 207 4.50 -2.02 -13.77
N PRO A 208 3.20 -2.41 -13.85
CA PRO A 208 2.78 -3.78 -13.54
C PRO A 208 3.51 -4.85 -14.36
N GLN A 209 3.70 -4.60 -15.66
CA GLN A 209 4.37 -5.54 -16.57
C GLN A 209 5.85 -5.66 -16.20
N VAL A 210 6.53 -4.53 -15.96
CA VAL A 210 7.94 -4.51 -15.54
C VAL A 210 8.14 -5.26 -14.23
N GLN A 211 7.24 -5.09 -13.25
CA GLN A 211 7.34 -5.76 -11.96
C GLN A 211 7.18 -7.27 -12.07
N VAL A 212 6.21 -7.77 -12.84
CA VAL A 212 6.05 -9.21 -13.06
C VAL A 212 7.24 -9.80 -13.80
N ILE A 213 7.73 -9.15 -14.87
CA ILE A 213 8.93 -9.60 -15.60
C ILE A 213 10.13 -9.68 -14.65
N ARG A 214 10.33 -8.65 -13.82
CA ARG A 214 11.45 -8.61 -12.87
C ARG A 214 11.36 -9.75 -11.87
N GLU A 215 10.19 -9.99 -11.29
CA GLU A 215 10.02 -11.05 -10.30
C GLU A 215 10.15 -12.45 -10.91
N CYS A 216 9.70 -12.64 -12.16
CA CYS A 216 9.98 -13.87 -12.90
C CYS A 216 11.48 -14.14 -12.99
N LEU A 217 12.28 -13.14 -13.35
CA LEU A 217 13.73 -13.26 -13.44
C LEU A 217 14.37 -13.58 -12.08
N ASP A 218 13.93 -12.89 -11.02
CA ASP A 218 14.44 -13.11 -9.65
C ASP A 218 14.17 -14.54 -9.15
N ASN A 219 13.14 -15.21 -9.68
CA ASN A 219 12.75 -16.59 -9.31
C ASN A 219 13.14 -17.64 -10.36
N GLY A 220 13.96 -17.29 -11.37
CA GLY A 220 14.39 -18.23 -12.41
C GLY A 220 13.26 -18.74 -13.32
N ILE A 221 12.20 -17.94 -13.48
CA ILE A 221 11.05 -18.21 -14.34
C ILE A 221 11.33 -17.64 -15.74
N LYS A 222 11.22 -18.49 -16.77
CA LYS A 222 11.34 -18.06 -18.16
C LYS A 222 10.10 -17.27 -18.54
N THR A 223 10.31 -16.10 -19.12
CA THR A 223 9.23 -15.18 -19.48
C THR A 223 9.18 -14.99 -20.99
N VAL A 224 8.01 -15.20 -21.58
CA VAL A 224 7.74 -14.91 -23.00
C VAL A 224 6.70 -13.80 -23.06
N VAL A 225 7.02 -12.68 -23.71
CA VAL A 225 6.14 -11.52 -23.81
C VAL A 225 5.62 -11.40 -25.23
N VAL A 226 4.29 -11.38 -25.39
CA VAL A 226 3.60 -11.37 -26.69
C VAL A 226 2.41 -10.44 -26.65
N ARG A 227 1.89 -10.04 -27.82
CA ARG A 227 0.54 -9.48 -27.91
C ARG A 227 -0.48 -10.59 -28.04
N GLU A 228 -1.76 -10.24 -27.90
CA GLU A 228 -2.87 -11.15 -28.14
C GLU A 228 -2.87 -11.72 -29.56
N THR A 229 -2.27 -11.01 -30.52
CA THR A 229 -2.16 -11.42 -31.94
C THR A 229 -1.16 -12.56 -32.16
N GLU A 230 -0.05 -12.58 -31.42
CA GLU A 230 1.00 -13.61 -31.55
C GLU A 230 0.80 -14.80 -30.58
N LEU A 231 -0.18 -14.69 -29.68
CA LEU A 231 -0.37 -15.67 -28.61
C LEU A 231 -0.67 -17.08 -29.13
N GLU A 232 -1.53 -17.22 -30.14
CA GLU A 232 -1.94 -18.54 -30.63
C GLU A 232 -0.76 -19.31 -31.24
N GLU A 233 0.09 -18.62 -32.00
CA GLU A 233 1.33 -19.18 -32.57
C GLU A 233 2.31 -19.55 -31.45
N THR A 234 2.49 -18.66 -30.48
CA THR A 234 3.38 -18.88 -29.32
C THR A 234 2.99 -20.13 -28.52
N ILE A 235 1.69 -20.36 -28.31
CA ILE A 235 1.20 -21.56 -27.60
C ILE A 235 1.55 -22.84 -28.37
N LYS A 236 1.57 -22.80 -29.71
CA LYS A 236 1.93 -23.96 -30.55
C LYS A 236 3.44 -24.23 -30.55
N GLU A 237 4.26 -23.18 -30.43
CA GLU A 237 5.73 -23.30 -30.44
C GLU A 237 6.31 -23.73 -29.09
N ILE A 238 5.70 -23.31 -27.99
CA ILE A 238 6.21 -23.58 -26.65
C ILE A 238 5.65 -24.90 -26.11
N GLN A 239 6.54 -25.87 -25.89
CA GLN A 239 6.18 -27.22 -25.41
C GLN A 239 5.44 -27.24 -24.06
N LYS A 240 5.79 -26.34 -23.14
CA LYS A 240 5.18 -26.28 -21.80
C LYS A 240 5.04 -24.84 -21.33
N ILE A 241 3.81 -24.43 -21.07
CA ILE A 241 3.44 -23.16 -20.45
C ILE A 241 2.81 -23.48 -19.09
N ASP A 242 3.36 -22.92 -18.02
CA ASP A 242 2.90 -23.16 -16.65
C ASP A 242 1.86 -22.12 -16.20
N LEU A 243 1.87 -20.92 -16.79
CA LEU A 243 0.90 -19.87 -16.50
C LEU A 243 0.86 -18.86 -17.66
N VAL A 244 -0.33 -18.38 -18.00
CA VAL A 244 -0.55 -17.22 -18.85
C VAL A 244 -1.07 -16.06 -18.01
N ILE A 245 -0.48 -14.88 -18.19
CA ILE A 245 -0.89 -13.63 -17.52
C ILE A 245 -1.23 -12.62 -18.61
N THR A 246 -2.43 -12.04 -18.56
CA THR A 246 -2.90 -11.11 -19.58
C THR A 246 -3.33 -9.76 -19.00
N ASP A 247 -3.36 -8.72 -19.84
CA ASP A 247 -4.08 -7.50 -19.49
C ASP A 247 -5.60 -7.73 -19.40
N SER A 248 -6.26 -7.02 -18.48
CA SER A 248 -7.71 -7.07 -18.26
C SER A 248 -8.52 -6.56 -19.46
N GLN A 249 -7.92 -5.77 -20.36
CA GLN A 249 -8.57 -5.29 -21.58
C GLN A 249 -8.80 -6.39 -22.61
N VAL A 250 -7.82 -7.29 -22.80
CA VAL A 250 -7.86 -8.37 -23.80
C VAL A 250 -8.14 -9.75 -23.21
N PHE A 251 -8.41 -9.84 -21.90
CA PHE A 251 -8.59 -11.11 -21.19
C PHE A 251 -9.60 -12.02 -21.88
N LYS A 252 -10.80 -11.55 -22.22
CA LYS A 252 -11.82 -12.40 -22.88
C LYS A 252 -11.37 -12.94 -24.24
N THR A 253 -10.50 -12.22 -24.96
CA THR A 253 -9.93 -12.71 -26.22
C THR A 253 -8.89 -13.78 -25.94
N VAL A 254 -8.00 -13.52 -24.97
CA VAL A 254 -6.96 -14.46 -24.53
C VAL A 254 -7.54 -15.76 -23.96
N ASP A 255 -8.60 -15.67 -23.16
CA ASP A 255 -9.31 -16.82 -22.58
C ASP A 255 -9.82 -17.80 -23.64
N LYS A 256 -10.25 -17.30 -24.80
CA LYS A 256 -10.66 -18.16 -25.93
C LYS A 256 -9.50 -18.85 -26.63
N ILE A 257 -8.30 -18.26 -26.56
CA ILE A 257 -7.10 -18.76 -27.25
C ILE A 257 -6.36 -19.77 -26.35
N VAL A 258 -6.32 -19.50 -25.04
CA VAL A 258 -5.55 -20.31 -24.07
C VAL A 258 -6.33 -21.57 -23.68
N PRO A 259 -5.80 -22.78 -23.93
CA PRO A 259 -6.45 -24.03 -23.54
C PRO A 259 -6.76 -24.13 -22.04
N ASP A 260 -7.89 -24.77 -21.69
CA ASP A 260 -8.41 -24.89 -20.31
C ASP A 260 -7.43 -25.51 -19.30
N HIS A 261 -6.51 -26.35 -19.75
CA HIS A 261 -5.54 -26.98 -18.85
C HIS A 261 -4.39 -26.05 -18.46
N ILE A 262 -4.14 -24.97 -19.21
CA ILE A 262 -3.12 -23.97 -18.90
C ILE A 262 -3.73 -22.95 -17.93
N PRO A 263 -3.17 -22.73 -16.73
CA PRO A 263 -3.66 -21.68 -15.84
C PRO A 263 -3.60 -20.29 -16.49
N LEU A 264 -4.63 -19.48 -16.26
CA LEU A 264 -4.76 -18.14 -16.84
C LEU A 264 -5.17 -17.14 -15.75
N THR A 265 -4.48 -16.01 -15.69
CA THR A 265 -4.80 -14.88 -14.78
C THR A 265 -4.52 -13.53 -15.46
N SER A 266 -4.73 -12.42 -14.76
CA SER A 266 -4.33 -11.09 -15.20
C SER A 266 -3.36 -10.41 -14.26
N PHE A 267 -2.66 -9.40 -14.78
CA PHE A 267 -1.86 -8.50 -13.94
C PHE A 267 -2.68 -7.95 -12.78
N SER A 268 -3.91 -7.48 -13.03
CA SER A 268 -4.78 -6.92 -11.99
C SER A 268 -5.09 -7.92 -10.87
N MET A 269 -5.28 -9.20 -11.20
CA MET A 269 -5.52 -10.26 -10.22
C MET A 269 -4.26 -10.55 -9.37
N LEU A 270 -3.09 -10.58 -9.99
CA LEU A 270 -1.82 -10.74 -9.28
C LEU A 270 -1.55 -9.58 -8.30
N PHE A 271 -1.82 -8.33 -8.71
CA PHE A 271 -1.67 -7.17 -7.82
C PHE A 271 -2.73 -7.14 -6.71
N ALA A 272 -3.96 -7.55 -7.01
CA ALA A 272 -5.01 -7.68 -5.99
C ALA A 272 -4.59 -8.67 -4.89
N ARG A 273 -3.94 -9.77 -5.25
CA ARG A 273 -3.32 -10.72 -4.32
C ARG A 273 -2.12 -10.15 -3.59
N GLN A 274 -1.16 -9.56 -4.32
CA GLN A 274 0.10 -9.10 -3.75
C GLN A 274 -0.08 -7.94 -2.78
N LYS A 275 -0.94 -6.98 -3.12
CA LYS A 275 -1.16 -5.75 -2.32
C LYS A 275 -2.35 -5.85 -1.39
N GLY A 276 -3.35 -6.67 -1.69
CA GLY A 276 -4.57 -6.79 -0.88
C GLY A 276 -4.79 -8.18 -0.30
N ASP A 277 -6.06 -8.50 -0.08
CA ASP A 277 -6.52 -9.83 0.27
C ASP A 277 -7.47 -10.31 -0.83
N ILE A 278 -6.96 -11.22 -1.67
CA ILE A 278 -7.71 -11.72 -2.82
C ILE A 278 -8.97 -12.49 -2.39
N ARG A 279 -8.94 -13.14 -1.21
CA ARG A 279 -10.09 -13.90 -0.72
C ARG A 279 -11.20 -12.96 -0.29
N GLU A 280 -10.87 -11.90 0.43
CA GLU A 280 -11.84 -10.85 0.77
C GLU A 280 -12.39 -10.15 -0.48
N PHE A 281 -11.54 -9.87 -1.47
CA PHE A 281 -12.03 -9.28 -2.72
C PHE A 281 -12.98 -10.20 -3.51
N ILE A 282 -12.75 -11.51 -3.48
CA ILE A 282 -13.65 -12.49 -4.10
C ILE A 282 -14.98 -12.55 -3.33
N LYS A 283 -14.95 -12.59 -1.99
CA LYS A 283 -16.18 -12.51 -1.17
C LYS A 283 -16.98 -11.25 -1.46
N GLY A 284 -16.31 -10.11 -1.66
CA GLY A 284 -16.95 -8.85 -2.03
C GLY A 284 -17.79 -8.89 -3.32
N ILE A 285 -17.61 -9.91 -4.18
CA ILE A 285 -18.46 -10.11 -5.36
C ILE A 285 -19.89 -10.53 -4.99
N GLU A 286 -20.11 -11.15 -3.83
CA GLU A 286 -21.45 -11.51 -3.36
C GLU A 286 -22.36 -10.28 -3.25
N ALA A 287 -21.80 -9.13 -2.85
CA ALA A 287 -22.52 -7.86 -2.81
C ALA A 287 -23.02 -7.39 -4.20
N LEU A 288 -22.34 -7.76 -5.29
CA LEU A 288 -22.83 -7.46 -6.64
C LEU A 288 -24.10 -8.26 -6.98
N GLU A 289 -24.24 -9.48 -6.47
CA GLU A 289 -25.45 -10.28 -6.63
C GLU A 289 -26.62 -9.67 -5.86
N GLU A 290 -26.39 -9.23 -4.63
CA GLU A 290 -27.40 -8.56 -3.82
C GLU A 290 -27.89 -7.25 -4.47
N LEU A 291 -26.98 -6.50 -5.09
CA LEU A 291 -27.28 -5.26 -5.80
C LEU A 291 -28.22 -5.44 -7.00
N LYS A 292 -28.30 -6.62 -7.62
CA LYS A 292 -29.21 -6.89 -8.74
C LYS A 292 -30.67 -6.69 -8.36
N ASN A 293 -31.03 -7.01 -7.13
CA ASN A 293 -32.41 -7.00 -6.63
C ASN A 293 -32.77 -5.72 -5.88
N LYS A 294 -31.81 -4.83 -5.60
CA LYS A 294 -32.11 -3.55 -4.94
C LYS A 294 -32.80 -2.57 -5.89
N LYS A 295 -33.73 -1.78 -5.35
CA LYS A 295 -34.37 -0.69 -6.09
C LYS A 295 -33.35 0.37 -6.53
N GLU A 296 -32.48 0.74 -5.59
CA GLU A 296 -31.33 1.64 -5.75
C GLU A 296 -30.18 1.08 -4.91
N GLY A 297 -28.95 1.24 -5.39
CA GLY A 297 -27.74 0.83 -4.67
C GLY A 297 -26.60 1.80 -4.94
N THR A 298 -25.66 1.88 -4.00
CA THR A 298 -24.53 2.81 -4.03
C THR A 298 -23.21 2.04 -4.07
N VAL A 299 -22.44 2.27 -5.13
CA VAL A 299 -21.09 1.69 -5.30
C VAL A 299 -20.05 2.79 -5.22
N LEU A 300 -19.05 2.60 -4.37
CA LEU A 300 -17.87 3.46 -4.29
C LEU A 300 -16.76 2.88 -5.17
N ILE A 301 -16.36 3.63 -6.19
CA ILE A 301 -15.13 3.39 -6.95
C ILE A 301 -13.99 4.16 -6.28
N ALA A 302 -13.00 3.44 -5.77
CA ALA A 302 -11.90 4.02 -5.00
C ALA A 302 -10.54 3.82 -5.68
N GLU A 303 -9.88 4.93 -6.02
CA GLU A 303 -8.54 4.94 -6.61
C GLU A 303 -7.48 5.51 -5.70
N SER A 304 -6.24 5.03 -5.88
CA SER A 304 -5.08 5.43 -5.09
C SER A 304 -3.98 6.12 -5.91
N CYS A 305 -4.25 6.47 -7.17
CA CYS A 305 -3.28 7.04 -8.09
C CYS A 305 -3.82 8.32 -8.75
N THR A 306 -3.07 9.42 -8.69
CA THR A 306 -3.46 10.71 -9.27
C THR A 306 -2.94 10.88 -10.69
N HIS A 307 -3.28 9.96 -11.60
CA HIS A 307 -2.95 10.10 -13.01
C HIS A 307 -4.07 10.84 -13.75
N THR A 308 -3.74 11.51 -14.85
CA THR A 308 -4.73 12.14 -15.73
C THR A 308 -5.55 11.04 -16.42
N THR A 309 -6.87 11.09 -16.28
CA THR A 309 -7.80 10.08 -16.82
C THR A 309 -7.86 10.17 -18.35
N SER A 310 -7.73 9.04 -19.04
CA SER A 310 -8.00 8.88 -20.47
C SER A 310 -9.52 8.79 -20.73
N HIS A 311 -9.95 8.90 -21.99
CA HIS A 311 -11.37 8.76 -22.36
C HIS A 311 -11.93 7.33 -22.17
N GLU A 312 -11.07 6.34 -21.90
CA GLU A 312 -11.43 4.92 -21.71
C GLU A 312 -11.10 4.41 -20.29
N ASP A 313 -11.07 5.31 -19.30
CA ASP A 313 -10.67 4.97 -17.94
C ASP A 313 -11.51 3.82 -17.33
N ILE A 314 -10.80 2.84 -16.75
CA ILE A 314 -11.38 1.62 -16.18
C ILE A 314 -12.31 1.97 -15.03
N GLY A 315 -11.87 2.87 -14.14
CA GLY A 315 -12.55 3.23 -12.91
C GLY A 315 -13.76 4.12 -13.12
N THR A 316 -13.62 5.18 -13.92
CA THR A 316 -14.69 6.17 -14.11
C THR A 316 -15.66 5.84 -15.24
N VAL A 317 -15.28 4.98 -16.20
CA VAL A 317 -16.10 4.68 -17.38
C VAL A 317 -16.43 3.20 -17.49
N LYS A 318 -15.44 2.33 -17.63
CA LYS A 318 -15.67 0.92 -18.03
C LYS A 318 -16.42 0.12 -16.97
N ILE A 319 -15.95 0.10 -15.74
CA ILE A 319 -16.59 -0.62 -14.63
C ILE A 319 -17.99 -0.06 -14.36
N PRO A 320 -18.20 1.27 -14.19
CA PRO A 320 -19.53 1.85 -14.00
C PRO A 320 -20.53 1.46 -15.09
N ASN A 321 -20.13 1.49 -16.36
CA ASN A 321 -21.00 1.11 -17.48
C ASN A 321 -21.35 -0.38 -17.45
N LEU A 322 -20.37 -1.24 -17.16
CA LEU A 322 -20.62 -2.68 -17.04
C LEU A 322 -21.52 -3.02 -15.85
N LEU A 323 -21.34 -2.36 -14.71
CA LEU A 323 -22.20 -2.51 -13.53
C LEU A 323 -23.64 -2.11 -13.86
N LYS A 324 -23.85 -0.94 -14.44
CA LYS A 324 -25.21 -0.48 -14.81
C LYS A 324 -25.87 -1.39 -15.84
N LYS A 325 -25.10 -1.92 -16.79
CA LYS A 325 -25.61 -2.80 -17.84
C LYS A 325 -25.90 -4.22 -17.36
N LYS A 326 -25.08 -4.78 -16.47
CA LYS A 326 -25.14 -6.21 -16.10
C LYS A 326 -25.68 -6.49 -14.70
N ILE A 327 -25.61 -5.51 -13.80
CA ILE A 327 -26.02 -5.65 -12.40
C ILE A 327 -27.32 -4.91 -12.17
N ASN A 328 -27.30 -3.58 -12.23
CA ASN A 328 -28.47 -2.77 -11.94
C ASN A 328 -28.35 -1.37 -12.57
N PRO A 329 -29.29 -0.95 -13.44
CA PRO A 329 -29.21 0.35 -14.11
C PRO A 329 -29.35 1.55 -13.15
N ASN A 330 -29.94 1.35 -11.97
CA ASN A 330 -30.20 2.39 -10.97
C ASN A 330 -29.06 2.58 -9.97
N LEU A 331 -27.86 2.04 -10.24
CA LEU A 331 -26.71 2.22 -9.35
C LEU A 331 -26.24 3.67 -9.33
N LYS A 332 -26.14 4.22 -8.12
CA LYS A 332 -25.41 5.45 -7.82
C LYS A 332 -23.92 5.11 -7.71
N ILE A 333 -23.11 5.71 -8.57
CA ILE A 333 -21.66 5.52 -8.56
C ILE A 333 -21.03 6.75 -7.90
N ILE A 334 -20.28 6.52 -6.82
CA ILE A 334 -19.44 7.53 -6.17
C ILE A 334 -18.01 7.24 -6.62
N PHE A 335 -17.29 8.24 -7.10
CA PHE A 335 -15.88 8.10 -7.44
C PHE A 335 -15.03 8.89 -6.45
N GLN A 336 -13.97 8.27 -5.96
CA GLN A 336 -13.02 8.90 -5.06
C GLN A 336 -11.59 8.53 -5.42
N ASN A 337 -10.70 9.52 -5.40
CA ASN A 337 -9.27 9.34 -5.53
C ASN A 337 -8.56 9.85 -4.26
N GLY A 338 -7.58 9.10 -3.76
CA GLY A 338 -6.71 9.54 -2.68
C GLY A 338 -5.94 8.41 -2.02
N ALA A 339 -5.04 8.74 -1.10
CA ALA A 339 -4.27 7.76 -0.33
C ALA A 339 -5.10 7.06 0.76
N THR A 340 -6.22 7.66 1.18
CA THR A 340 -7.21 7.15 2.15
C THR A 340 -8.66 7.33 1.67
N PHE A 341 -9.64 6.77 2.39
CA PHE A 341 -11.06 7.07 2.17
C PHE A 341 -11.41 8.46 2.73
N LYS A 342 -12.11 9.27 1.93
CA LYS A 342 -12.51 10.63 2.30
C LYS A 342 -13.91 10.62 2.90
N GLU A 343 -14.03 10.13 4.13
CA GLU A 343 -15.32 9.98 4.85
C GLU A 343 -16.12 11.28 5.06
N LYS A 344 -15.52 12.45 4.79
CA LYS A 344 -16.23 13.73 4.76
C LYS A 344 -17.06 13.96 3.50
N GLU A 345 -16.69 13.32 2.40
CA GLU A 345 -17.35 13.46 1.10
C GLU A 345 -18.54 12.49 0.98
N PHE A 346 -18.55 11.41 1.77
CA PHE A 346 -19.63 10.42 1.82
C PHE A 346 -19.63 9.68 3.15
N HIS A 347 -20.81 9.23 3.58
CA HIS A 347 -20.93 8.29 4.70
C HIS A 347 -20.69 6.87 4.19
N MET A 348 -19.64 6.21 4.68
CA MET A 348 -19.26 4.87 4.25
C MET A 348 -20.38 3.85 4.54
N GLU A 349 -21.14 4.06 5.61
CA GLU A 349 -22.28 3.24 6.02
C GLU A 349 -23.42 3.23 4.99
N ASN A 350 -23.44 4.21 4.06
CA ASN A 350 -24.43 4.28 2.97
C ASN A 350 -23.91 3.65 1.65
N VAL A 351 -22.72 3.07 1.67
CA VAL A 351 -22.11 2.39 0.52
C VAL A 351 -22.41 0.89 0.62
N ASP A 352 -22.95 0.33 -0.46
CA ASP A 352 -23.27 -1.10 -0.53
C ASP A 352 -22.07 -1.96 -0.95
N LEU A 353 -21.15 -1.38 -1.71
CA LEU A 353 -19.95 -2.05 -2.19
C LEU A 353 -18.85 -1.03 -2.50
N ILE A 354 -17.63 -1.34 -2.06
CA ILE A 354 -16.41 -0.65 -2.48
C ILE A 354 -15.72 -1.47 -3.58
N ILE A 355 -15.41 -0.84 -4.70
CA ILE A 355 -14.57 -1.42 -5.75
C ILE A 355 -13.28 -0.61 -5.83
N HIS A 356 -12.20 -1.22 -5.37
CA HIS A 356 -10.89 -0.56 -5.29
C HIS A 356 -10.05 -0.82 -6.55
N CYS A 357 -9.22 0.14 -6.95
CA CYS A 357 -8.24 -0.08 -8.03
C CYS A 357 -7.15 -1.09 -7.64
N GLY A 358 -6.30 -1.52 -8.57
CA GLY A 358 -5.24 -2.51 -8.34
C GLY A 358 -4.11 -2.11 -7.36
N SER A 359 -4.18 -0.92 -6.75
CA SER A 359 -3.27 -0.48 -5.68
C SER A 359 -1.78 -0.46 -6.02
N CYS A 360 -1.42 -0.38 -7.32
CA CYS A 360 -0.04 -0.39 -7.78
C CYS A 360 0.81 0.79 -7.27
N MET A 361 0.15 1.89 -6.85
CA MET A 361 0.79 3.11 -6.34
C MET A 361 0.81 3.22 -4.80
N ILE A 362 0.30 2.23 -4.07
CA ILE A 362 0.32 2.22 -2.60
C ILE A 362 0.97 0.94 -2.05
N THR A 363 1.40 1.00 -0.79
CA THR A 363 1.97 -0.16 -0.09
C THR A 363 0.89 -1.18 0.25
N ARG A 364 1.29 -2.46 0.43
CA ARG A 364 0.39 -3.51 0.92
C ARG A 364 -0.26 -3.12 2.25
N LYS A 365 0.54 -2.55 3.16
CA LYS A 365 0.07 -2.04 4.46
C LYS A 365 -1.10 -1.06 4.32
N ASN A 366 -0.99 -0.11 3.39
CA ASN A 366 -2.05 0.87 3.14
C ASN A 366 -3.33 0.18 2.62
N MET A 367 -3.21 -0.77 1.69
CA MET A 367 -4.36 -1.50 1.16
C MET A 367 -5.03 -2.40 2.21
N LEU A 368 -4.25 -3.13 3.03
CA LEU A 368 -4.79 -3.95 4.10
C LEU A 368 -5.53 -3.11 5.16
N ASN A 369 -5.05 -1.91 5.45
CA ASN A 369 -5.75 -1.00 6.35
C ASN A 369 -7.07 -0.48 5.73
N ARG A 370 -7.13 -0.25 4.41
CA ARG A 370 -8.39 0.07 3.73
C ARG A 370 -9.40 -1.07 3.79
N ILE A 371 -8.96 -2.32 3.58
CA ILE A 371 -9.82 -3.50 3.72
C ILE A 371 -10.38 -3.55 5.15
N ARG A 372 -9.52 -3.37 6.17
CA ARG A 372 -9.96 -3.35 7.57
C ARG A 372 -10.97 -2.24 7.87
N ILE A 373 -10.77 -1.04 7.32
CA ILE A 373 -11.73 0.06 7.51
C ILE A 373 -13.10 -0.30 6.90
N ALA A 374 -13.11 -0.90 5.71
CA ALA A 374 -14.33 -1.38 5.09
C ALA A 374 -15.01 -2.47 5.94
N GLU A 375 -14.24 -3.43 6.46
CA GLU A 375 -14.72 -4.47 7.39
C GLU A 375 -15.28 -3.87 8.70
N GLU A 376 -14.58 -2.92 9.33
CA GLU A 376 -15.02 -2.22 10.55
C GLU A 376 -16.37 -1.53 10.34
N LYS A 377 -16.65 -1.07 9.12
CA LYS A 377 -17.90 -0.42 8.72
C LYS A 377 -18.94 -1.38 8.18
N GLY A 378 -18.63 -2.67 8.07
CA GLY A 378 -19.52 -3.68 7.50
C GLY A 378 -19.80 -3.50 6.01
N VAL A 379 -18.89 -2.85 5.28
CA VAL A 379 -19.05 -2.59 3.84
C VAL A 379 -18.19 -3.59 3.05
N PRO A 380 -18.79 -4.41 2.18
CA PRO A 380 -18.04 -5.30 1.30
C PRO A 380 -17.06 -4.54 0.41
N ILE A 381 -15.88 -5.11 0.19
CA ILE A 381 -14.85 -4.55 -0.67
C ILE A 381 -14.36 -5.58 -1.68
N THR A 382 -14.25 -5.16 -2.94
CA THR A 382 -13.64 -5.92 -4.03
C THR A 382 -12.61 -5.07 -4.77
N ASN A 383 -12.06 -5.60 -5.87
CA ASN A 383 -11.06 -4.93 -6.70
C ASN A 383 -11.49 -4.87 -8.17
N TYR A 384 -10.93 -3.93 -8.94
CA TYR A 384 -11.12 -3.82 -10.39
C TYR A 384 -10.86 -5.14 -11.11
N GLY A 385 -9.77 -5.83 -10.80
CA GLY A 385 -9.43 -7.10 -11.46
C GLY A 385 -10.49 -8.16 -11.25
N VAL A 386 -10.87 -8.38 -9.99
CA VAL A 386 -11.90 -9.37 -9.60
C VAL A 386 -13.27 -8.99 -10.17
N THR A 387 -13.63 -7.70 -10.10
CA THR A 387 -14.89 -7.18 -10.64
C THR A 387 -14.98 -7.36 -12.15
N LEU A 388 -13.94 -6.99 -12.89
CA LEU A 388 -13.92 -7.15 -14.34
C LEU A 388 -13.98 -8.63 -14.73
N ALA A 389 -13.23 -9.50 -14.04
CA ALA A 389 -13.26 -10.93 -14.28
C ALA A 389 -14.67 -11.52 -14.06
N TYR A 390 -15.34 -11.10 -12.98
CA TYR A 390 -16.73 -11.47 -12.70
C TYR A 390 -17.70 -10.95 -13.77
N LEU A 391 -17.67 -9.64 -14.05
CA LEU A 391 -18.56 -9.01 -15.02
C LEU A 391 -18.35 -9.52 -16.45
N THR A 392 -17.19 -10.11 -16.77
CA THR A 392 -16.92 -10.69 -18.08
C THR A 392 -17.12 -12.21 -18.16
N GLY A 393 -17.38 -12.87 -17.02
CA GLY A 393 -17.71 -14.31 -16.94
C GLY A 393 -16.49 -15.22 -16.88
N ILE A 394 -15.35 -14.72 -16.43
CA ILE A 394 -14.05 -15.43 -16.42
C ILE A 394 -13.43 -15.51 -15.01
N LEU A 395 -14.19 -15.17 -13.96
CA LEU A 395 -13.66 -15.12 -12.59
C LEU A 395 -13.09 -16.47 -12.16
N ASP A 396 -13.82 -17.57 -12.35
CA ASP A 396 -13.38 -18.91 -11.95
C ASP A 396 -12.06 -19.29 -12.62
N ARG A 397 -11.91 -18.91 -13.89
CA ARG A 397 -10.68 -19.11 -14.66
C ARG A 397 -9.51 -18.33 -14.05
N ALA A 398 -9.73 -17.04 -13.81
CA ALA A 398 -8.74 -16.15 -13.23
C ALA A 398 -8.31 -16.58 -11.82
N ILE A 399 -9.24 -17.07 -10.99
CA ILE A 399 -8.96 -17.55 -9.64
C ILE A 399 -7.98 -18.73 -9.68
N LYS A 400 -8.21 -19.72 -10.55
CA LYS A 400 -7.32 -20.89 -10.70
C LYS A 400 -5.88 -20.51 -11.06
N GLY A 401 -5.69 -19.42 -11.81
CA GLY A 401 -4.36 -18.88 -12.14
C GLY A 401 -3.76 -17.95 -11.07
N THR A 402 -4.51 -17.61 -10.01
CA THR A 402 -4.11 -16.58 -9.03
C THR A 402 -3.94 -17.16 -7.62
N ILE A 403 -4.70 -18.19 -7.26
CA ILE A 403 -4.72 -18.77 -5.92
C ILE A 403 -4.28 -20.22 -6.05
N ARG A 404 -3.28 -20.62 -5.27
CA ARG A 404 -2.96 -22.04 -5.04
C ARG A 404 -3.90 -22.57 -3.95
N GLU A 405 -4.49 -23.74 -4.19
CA GLU A 405 -5.31 -24.47 -3.21
C GLU A 405 -4.49 -24.95 -2.01
#